data_AF-A0A1G3ASE4-F1
#
_entry.id   AF-A0A1G3ASE4-F1
#
_cell.length_a   1.000
_cell.length_b   1.000
_cell.length_c   1.000
_cell.angle_alpha   90.00
_cell.angle_beta   90.00
_cell.angle_gamma   90.00
#
_symmetry.space_group_name_H-M   'P 1'
#
loop_
_entity.id
_entity.type
_entity.pdbx_description
1 polymer ?
#
loop_
_entity_poly.entity_id
_entity_poly.type
_entity_poly.pdbx_seq_one_letter_code
_entity_poly.pdbx_strand_id
1 'polypeptide(L)'
;MAPEENAADAISFLKEQQWRVGLITAPAENKDLVERLVVPGRVIVPSGSGAIVSSPVTGKAVPPEGKGFPRVGDKVEQGQVLALVEPSVAGAEAVQLVANQAQLQTLDADLAVKQLEIETKVRTAELALTRAQETLDRRRRLTEEGITPGKELLTAEHEARLAQAELDGLRQVVQPYVDARDRLATVLGRMKASGDVGDQRDDMRVTLRSPISGTIVEADVTSGELINNSRKLFYVVDLDTLWIEANVSEYDLARVRQAPGASYRLAAYPDRVVPILGSGGGRLVDVGAVVDPDTRTVPIRYEVPNEDGTLRVGMFADLLVETNRRQTALAVPKEAAVDEGGEVVVYLQRGGETFERRRVDVGIRDANQVEIRNGLAAGDRVATKGAYSIRLSTLSSAIPAHGHAH
;
A
#
# COMPACT_ATOMS: atom_id res chain seq x y z
N MET A 1 51.74 -17.36 -28.31
CA MET A 1 50.61 -18.01 -29.01
C MET A 1 49.46 -17.03 -28.97
N ALA A 2 49.26 -16.28 -30.06
CA ALA A 2 48.10 -15.41 -30.23
C ALA A 2 46.87 -16.29 -30.55
N PRO A 3 45.67 -15.96 -30.08
CA PRO A 3 44.47 -16.69 -30.47
C PRO A 3 44.11 -16.33 -31.91
N GLU A 4 43.82 -17.35 -32.72
CA GLU A 4 43.29 -17.21 -34.08
C GLU A 4 41.99 -16.40 -34.05
N GLU A 5 42.01 -15.26 -34.73
CA GLU A 5 40.87 -14.39 -34.94
C GLU A 5 39.93 -15.07 -35.95
N ASN A 6 38.84 -15.66 -35.45
CA ASN A 6 37.80 -16.28 -36.27
C ASN A 6 37.13 -15.20 -37.15
N ALA A 7 37.61 -15.03 -38.38
CA ALA A 7 37.05 -14.16 -39.41
C ALA A 7 35.68 -14.63 -39.96
N ALA A 8 35.03 -15.61 -39.32
CA ALA A 8 33.83 -16.28 -39.82
C ALA A 8 32.50 -15.57 -39.48
N ASP A 9 32.49 -14.61 -38.55
CA ASP A 9 31.25 -13.97 -38.05
C ASP A 9 31.13 -12.47 -38.37
N ALA A 10 31.95 -11.96 -39.30
CA ALA A 10 31.91 -10.57 -39.73
C ALA A 10 30.74 -10.31 -40.71
N ILE A 11 29.80 -9.47 -40.28
CA ILE A 11 28.60 -9.05 -40.99
C ILE A 11 28.87 -7.69 -41.64
N SER A 12 28.86 -7.64 -42.97
CA SER A 12 28.90 -6.36 -43.69
C SER A 12 27.52 -5.70 -43.69
N PHE A 13 27.47 -4.43 -43.30
CA PHE A 13 26.26 -3.61 -43.27
C PHE A 13 26.62 -2.16 -43.65
N LEU A 14 26.36 -1.80 -44.91
CA LEU A 14 26.83 -0.57 -45.56
C LEU A 14 26.21 0.70 -44.96
N LYS A 15 26.87 1.85 -45.14
CA LYS A 15 26.40 3.15 -44.63
C LYS A 15 25.01 3.52 -45.15
N GLU A 16 24.69 3.24 -46.41
CA GLU A 16 23.35 3.50 -46.94
C GLU A 16 22.29 2.64 -46.23
N GLN A 17 22.63 1.38 -45.91
CA GLN A 17 21.74 0.49 -45.15
C GLN A 17 21.56 0.98 -43.72
N GLN A 18 22.64 1.40 -43.06
CA GLN A 18 22.62 1.99 -41.72
C GLN A 18 21.74 3.23 -41.65
N TRP A 19 21.86 4.14 -42.62
CA TRP A 19 21.05 5.38 -42.66
C TRP A 19 19.57 5.09 -42.89
N ARG A 20 19.24 4.16 -43.79
CA ARG A 20 17.85 3.77 -44.06
C ARG A 20 17.12 3.22 -42.83
N VAL A 21 17.83 2.50 -41.96
CA VAL A 21 17.24 1.93 -40.74
C VAL A 21 17.42 2.83 -39.51
N GLY A 22 18.13 3.95 -39.66
CA GLY A 22 18.51 4.83 -38.56
C GLY A 22 19.30 4.08 -37.49
N LEU A 23 20.34 3.35 -37.89
CA LEU A 23 21.17 2.54 -37.00
C LEU A 23 21.77 3.43 -35.89
N ILE A 24 21.60 3.02 -34.64
CA ILE A 24 22.22 3.66 -33.49
C ILE A 24 23.05 2.61 -32.76
N THR A 25 24.25 3.02 -32.33
CA THR A 25 25.14 2.20 -31.51
C THR A 25 25.40 2.89 -30.18
N ALA A 26 25.55 2.13 -29.11
CA ALA A 26 25.98 2.64 -27.81
C ALA A 26 27.20 1.83 -27.30
N PRO A 27 28.12 2.47 -26.57
CA PRO A 27 29.20 1.74 -25.89
C PRO A 27 28.65 0.91 -24.73
N ALA A 28 29.30 -0.22 -24.46
CA ALA A 28 29.18 -0.95 -23.21
C ALA A 28 29.93 -0.18 -22.12
N GLU A 29 29.23 0.19 -21.06
CA GLU A 29 29.77 1.06 -20.00
C GLU A 29 29.50 0.45 -18.62
N ASN A 30 30.38 0.74 -17.67
CA ASN A 30 30.17 0.33 -16.29
C ASN A 30 29.10 1.23 -15.64
N LYS A 31 28.05 0.62 -15.11
CA LYS A 31 26.92 1.30 -14.47
C LYS A 31 26.53 0.60 -13.17
N ASP A 32 25.91 1.35 -12.28
CA ASP A 32 25.17 0.78 -11.17
C ASP A 32 23.81 0.31 -11.70
N LEU A 33 23.49 -0.97 -11.47
CA LEU A 33 22.24 -1.59 -11.90
C LEU A 33 21.43 -2.03 -10.69
N VAL A 34 20.13 -1.76 -10.73
CA VAL A 34 19.17 -2.21 -9.71
C VAL A 34 18.09 -3.05 -10.36
N GLU A 35 18.06 -4.34 -10.03
CA GLU A 35 16.96 -5.22 -10.43
C GLU A 35 15.73 -4.87 -9.58
N ARG A 36 14.61 -4.60 -10.25
CA ARG A 36 13.34 -4.32 -9.59
C ARG A 36 12.30 -5.36 -9.99
N LEU A 37 11.69 -5.98 -8.99
CA LEU A 37 10.47 -6.77 -9.15
C LEU A 37 9.28 -5.82 -9.09
N VAL A 38 8.49 -5.77 -10.15
CA VAL A 38 7.25 -4.99 -10.19
C VAL A 38 6.12 -5.86 -9.67
N VAL A 39 5.52 -5.45 -8.56
CA VAL A 39 4.42 -6.14 -7.91
C VAL A 39 3.21 -5.21 -7.89
N PRO A 40 2.10 -5.55 -8.56
CA PRO A 40 0.91 -4.73 -8.52
C PRO A 40 0.32 -4.75 -7.10
N GLY A 41 -0.10 -3.58 -6.64
CA GLY A 41 -0.66 -3.38 -5.32
C GLY A 41 -1.77 -2.35 -5.29
N ARG A 42 -2.31 -2.14 -4.10
CA ARG A 42 -3.41 -1.23 -3.83
C ARG A 42 -3.14 -0.40 -2.59
N VAL A 43 -3.50 0.87 -2.64
CA VAL A 43 -3.46 1.77 -1.50
C VAL A 43 -4.59 1.43 -0.54
N ILE A 44 -4.27 1.09 0.70
CA ILE A 44 -5.21 0.76 1.77
C ILE A 44 -4.95 1.63 3.01
N VAL A 45 -5.95 1.70 3.88
CA VAL A 45 -5.81 2.33 5.18
C VAL A 45 -5.15 1.32 6.12
N PRO A 46 -4.17 1.73 6.96
CA PRO A 46 -3.63 0.87 8.00
C PRO A 46 -4.76 0.37 8.93
N SER A 47 -4.64 -0.87 9.40
CA SER A 47 -5.57 -1.40 10.40
C SER A 47 -5.54 -0.51 11.64
N GLY A 48 -6.71 -0.02 12.09
CA GLY A 48 -6.84 0.86 13.26
C GLY A 48 -6.70 2.36 12.95
N SER A 49 -6.29 2.77 11.75
CA SER A 49 -6.19 4.20 11.37
C SER A 49 -7.52 4.83 10.92
N GLY A 50 -8.62 4.09 11.04
CA GLY A 50 -9.96 4.59 10.74
C GLY A 50 -10.93 4.24 11.85
N ALA A 51 -11.87 5.14 12.08
CA ALA A 51 -12.87 5.01 13.11
C ALA A 51 -14.28 5.18 12.56
N ILE A 52 -15.13 4.20 12.89
CA ILE A 52 -16.54 4.20 12.54
C ILE A 52 -17.29 4.95 13.62
N VAL A 53 -18.04 5.97 13.22
CA VAL A 53 -18.97 6.68 14.08
C VAL A 53 -20.37 6.16 13.79
N SER A 54 -20.87 5.33 14.69
CA SER A 54 -22.22 4.78 14.65
C SER A 54 -23.09 5.37 15.75
N SER A 55 -24.41 5.37 15.55
CA SER A 55 -25.30 5.74 16.64
C SER A 55 -25.38 4.62 17.69
N PRO A 56 -25.15 4.93 18.98
CA PRO A 56 -25.36 3.97 20.06
C PRO A 56 -26.85 3.78 20.39
N VAL A 57 -27.72 4.71 19.93
CA VAL A 57 -29.16 4.72 20.23
C VAL A 57 -30.00 4.86 18.96
N THR A 58 -31.24 4.37 18.98
CA THR A 58 -32.20 4.63 17.90
C THR A 58 -32.84 6.00 18.07
N GLY A 59 -32.86 6.82 17.02
CA GLY A 59 -33.32 8.20 17.13
C GLY A 59 -33.29 8.98 15.83
N LYS A 60 -33.65 10.27 15.89
CA LYS A 60 -33.55 11.19 14.76
C LYS A 60 -32.16 11.81 14.72
N ALA A 61 -31.53 11.79 13.55
CA ALA A 61 -30.25 12.46 13.35
C ALA A 61 -30.44 13.97 13.18
N VAL A 62 -29.70 14.76 13.95
CA VAL A 62 -29.72 16.22 13.93
C VAL A 62 -28.29 16.73 13.72
N PRO A 63 -28.08 17.72 12.83
CA PRO A 63 -26.73 18.25 12.60
C PRO A 63 -26.22 19.05 13.82
N PRO A 64 -24.89 19.23 13.94
CA PRO A 64 -24.32 20.10 14.97
C PRO A 64 -24.87 21.54 14.85
N GLU A 65 -25.04 22.23 15.98
CA GLU A 65 -25.63 23.58 16.00
C GLU A 65 -24.92 24.57 15.06
N GLY A 66 -25.72 25.30 14.29
CA GLY A 66 -25.24 26.32 13.36
C GLY A 66 -24.47 25.79 12.14
N LYS A 67 -24.40 24.47 11.94
CA LYS A 67 -23.71 23.83 10.80
C LYS A 67 -24.59 22.72 10.19
N GLY A 68 -24.27 22.31 8.96
CA GLY A 68 -24.79 21.07 8.39
C GLY A 68 -24.01 19.85 8.91
N PHE A 69 -24.42 18.64 8.50
CA PHE A 69 -23.57 17.48 8.72
C PHE A 69 -22.22 17.64 7.98
N PRO A 70 -21.12 17.20 8.61
CA PRO A 70 -19.85 17.05 7.92
C PRO A 70 -19.98 16.17 6.67
N ARG A 71 -19.27 16.54 5.61
CA ARG A 71 -19.35 15.89 4.29
C ARG A 71 -18.10 15.05 4.03
N VAL A 72 -18.21 14.14 3.07
CA VAL A 72 -17.06 13.40 2.55
C VAL A 72 -16.00 14.38 2.03
N GLY A 73 -14.77 14.23 2.51
CA GLY A 73 -13.63 15.11 2.23
C GLY A 73 -13.37 16.16 3.30
N ASP A 74 -14.29 16.39 4.25
CA ASP A 74 -14.06 17.35 5.34
C ASP A 74 -13.02 16.79 6.31
N LYS A 75 -12.11 17.67 6.75
CA LYS A 75 -11.19 17.38 7.86
C LYS A 75 -11.90 17.59 9.19
N VAL A 76 -11.67 16.68 10.12
CA VAL A 76 -12.21 16.73 11.47
C VAL A 76 -11.14 16.49 12.52
N GLU A 77 -11.30 17.12 13.67
CA GLU A 77 -10.44 16.92 14.84
C GLU A 77 -11.02 15.87 15.79
N GLN A 78 -10.16 15.19 16.54
CA GLN A 78 -10.59 14.32 17.63
C GLN A 78 -11.49 15.11 18.61
N GLY A 79 -12.62 14.52 18.97
CA GLY A 79 -13.63 15.12 19.85
C GLY A 79 -14.62 16.06 19.16
N GLN A 80 -14.40 16.42 17.88
CA GLN A 80 -15.31 17.27 17.13
C GLN A 80 -16.70 16.62 17.01
N VAL A 81 -17.75 17.41 17.24
CA VAL A 81 -19.14 16.95 17.11
C VAL A 81 -19.48 16.77 15.63
N LEU A 82 -19.91 15.57 15.25
CA LEU A 82 -20.30 15.22 13.88
C LEU A 82 -21.82 15.20 13.72
N ALA A 83 -22.53 14.71 14.72
CA ALA A 83 -23.99 14.61 14.73
C ALA A 83 -24.54 14.59 16.17
N LEU A 84 -25.82 14.87 16.29
CA LEU A 84 -26.63 14.67 17.49
C LEU A 84 -27.71 13.63 17.15
N VAL A 85 -28.02 12.75 18.09
CA VAL A 85 -29.10 11.78 17.94
C VAL A 85 -30.13 12.04 19.02
N GLU A 86 -31.34 12.40 18.59
CA GLU A 86 -32.49 12.57 19.47
C GLU A 86 -33.20 11.22 19.62
N PRO A 87 -33.18 10.59 20.82
CA PRO A 87 -33.92 9.36 21.05
C PRO A 87 -35.40 9.58 20.73
N SER A 88 -36.03 8.60 20.08
CA SER A 88 -37.47 8.65 19.84
C SER A 88 -38.22 8.41 21.15
N VAL A 89 -38.46 9.48 21.91
CA VAL A 89 -39.35 9.46 23.08
C VAL A 89 -40.73 9.98 22.71
N ALA A 90 -41.72 9.33 23.28
CA ALA A 90 -43.12 9.55 23.10
C ALA A 90 -43.56 10.78 23.96
N GLY A 91 -44.64 11.48 23.62
CA GLY A 91 -45.05 12.77 24.25
C GLY A 91 -45.22 12.79 25.80
N ALA A 92 -45.66 13.93 26.36
CA ALA A 92 -45.65 14.20 27.81
C ALA A 92 -46.89 13.71 28.60
N GLU A 93 -47.75 12.87 28.02
CA GLU A 93 -48.96 12.36 28.68
C GLU A 93 -48.67 11.18 29.62
N ALA A 94 -49.51 10.90 30.62
CA ALA A 94 -49.26 9.87 31.65
C ALA A 94 -49.07 8.43 31.10
N VAL A 95 -49.84 8.02 30.08
CA VAL A 95 -49.65 6.73 29.39
C VAL A 95 -48.33 6.72 28.61
N GLN A 96 -47.99 7.87 28.07
CA GLN A 96 -46.81 8.11 27.25
C GLN A 96 -45.53 8.18 28.11
N LEU A 97 -45.64 8.60 29.38
CA LEU A 97 -44.60 8.55 30.41
C LEU A 97 -44.20 7.10 30.76
N VAL A 98 -45.17 6.20 30.92
CA VAL A 98 -44.89 4.77 31.15
C VAL A 98 -44.23 4.15 29.93
N ALA A 99 -44.71 4.50 28.73
CA ALA A 99 -44.07 4.09 27.48
C ALA A 99 -42.63 4.61 27.37
N ASN A 100 -42.37 5.87 27.72
CA ASN A 100 -41.03 6.47 27.75
C ASN A 100 -40.12 5.75 28.75
N GLN A 101 -40.62 5.43 29.94
CA GLN A 101 -39.83 4.72 30.95
C GLN A 101 -39.44 3.31 30.47
N ALA A 102 -40.37 2.58 29.87
CA ALA A 102 -40.08 1.28 29.27
C ALA A 102 -39.07 1.40 28.11
N GLN A 103 -39.24 2.39 27.22
CA GLN A 103 -38.34 2.66 26.10
C GLN A 103 -36.90 2.96 26.57
N LEU A 104 -36.76 3.75 27.65
CA LEU A 104 -35.45 4.09 28.20
C LEU A 104 -34.80 2.92 28.93
N GLN A 105 -35.58 2.05 29.58
CA GLN A 105 -35.06 0.81 30.15
C GLN A 105 -34.58 -0.16 29.06
N THR A 106 -35.32 -0.29 27.95
CA THR A 106 -34.86 -1.10 26.82
C THR A 106 -33.58 -0.52 26.21
N LEU A 107 -33.48 0.81 26.13
CA LEU A 107 -32.28 1.47 25.64
C LEU A 107 -31.06 1.24 26.53
N ASP A 108 -31.22 1.31 27.86
CA ASP A 108 -30.15 1.02 28.82
C ASP A 108 -29.67 -0.43 28.71
N ALA A 109 -30.61 -1.37 28.56
CA ALA A 109 -30.28 -2.78 28.34
C ALA A 109 -29.50 -3.00 27.03
N ASP A 110 -29.95 -2.41 25.93
CA ASP A 110 -29.28 -2.51 24.63
C ASP A 110 -27.86 -1.91 24.67
N LEU A 111 -27.71 -0.73 25.28
CA LEU A 111 -26.41 -0.10 25.49
C LEU A 111 -25.50 -0.98 26.35
N ALA A 112 -26.01 -1.58 27.44
CA ALA A 112 -25.23 -2.46 28.30
C ALA A 112 -24.76 -3.72 27.57
N VAL A 113 -25.60 -4.33 26.72
CA VAL A 113 -25.20 -5.48 25.89
C VAL A 113 -24.10 -5.07 24.91
N LYS A 114 -24.26 -3.95 24.21
CA LYS A 114 -23.25 -3.46 23.25
C LYS A 114 -21.93 -3.09 23.91
N GLN A 115 -21.97 -2.46 25.09
CA GLN A 115 -20.78 -2.18 25.88
C GLN A 115 -20.05 -3.47 26.24
N LEU A 116 -20.76 -4.48 26.74
CA LEU A 116 -20.15 -5.76 27.09
C LEU A 116 -19.53 -6.46 25.86
N GLU A 117 -20.19 -6.42 24.71
CA GLU A 117 -19.64 -6.94 23.44
C GLU A 117 -18.35 -6.22 23.03
N ILE A 118 -18.25 -4.90 23.22
CA ILE A 118 -17.04 -4.15 22.87
C ILE A 118 -15.95 -4.36 23.93
N GLU A 119 -16.29 -4.35 25.22
CA GLU A 119 -15.35 -4.61 26.32
C GLU A 119 -14.71 -6.00 26.22
N THR A 120 -15.49 -7.01 25.82
CA THR A 120 -14.95 -8.35 25.56
C THR A 120 -13.94 -8.33 24.41
N LYS A 121 -14.23 -7.60 23.31
CA LYS A 121 -13.27 -7.40 22.21
C LYS A 121 -12.01 -6.66 22.66
N VAL A 122 -12.16 -5.57 23.43
CA VAL A 122 -11.05 -4.81 24.00
C VAL A 122 -10.17 -5.74 24.84
N ARG A 123 -10.77 -6.53 25.75
CA ARG A 123 -10.04 -7.50 26.58
C ARG A 123 -9.31 -8.55 25.73
N THR A 124 -9.92 -9.05 24.66
CA THR A 124 -9.24 -10.00 23.76
C THR A 124 -8.07 -9.37 23.02
N ALA A 125 -8.19 -8.11 22.59
CA ALA A 125 -7.12 -7.36 21.95
C ALA A 125 -5.99 -7.01 22.92
N GLU A 126 -6.30 -6.68 24.18
CA GLU A 126 -5.29 -6.49 25.24
C GLU A 126 -4.46 -7.76 25.44
N LEU A 127 -5.11 -8.92 25.52
CA LEU A 127 -4.42 -10.21 25.62
C LEU A 127 -3.56 -10.51 24.39
N ALA A 128 -4.02 -10.16 23.19
CA ALA A 128 -3.26 -10.32 21.95
C ALA A 128 -2.01 -9.43 21.95
N LEU A 129 -2.15 -8.16 22.35
CA LEU A 129 -1.05 -7.22 22.50
C LEU A 129 -0.03 -7.71 23.52
N THR A 130 -0.46 -8.16 24.70
CA THR A 130 0.45 -8.70 25.72
C THR A 130 1.26 -9.87 25.17
N ARG A 131 0.62 -10.83 24.48
CA ARG A 131 1.33 -11.97 23.86
C ARG A 131 2.33 -11.52 22.80
N ALA A 132 1.97 -10.53 21.99
CA ALA A 132 2.86 -10.00 20.96
C ALA A 132 4.06 -9.26 21.57
N GLN A 133 3.85 -8.50 22.65
CA GLN A 133 4.91 -7.83 23.40
C GLN A 133 5.87 -8.82 24.07
N GLU A 134 5.36 -9.86 24.73
CA GLU A 134 6.21 -10.91 25.32
C GLU A 134 7.04 -11.65 24.26
N THR A 135 6.47 -11.85 23.08
CA THR A 135 7.17 -12.46 21.93
C THR A 135 8.28 -11.54 21.44
N LEU A 136 7.99 -10.25 21.30
CA LEU A 136 8.96 -9.22 20.94
C LEU A 136 10.12 -9.17 21.94
N ASP A 137 9.84 -9.10 23.23
CA ASP A 137 10.86 -9.05 24.28
C ASP A 137 11.76 -10.29 24.29
N ARG A 138 11.17 -11.46 24.04
CA ARG A 138 11.93 -12.71 23.91
C ARG A 138 12.84 -12.70 22.68
N ARG A 139 12.34 -12.27 21.52
CA ARG A 139 13.11 -12.19 20.27
C ARG A 139 14.21 -11.14 20.33
N ARG A 140 13.96 -10.01 21.00
CA ARG A 140 14.96 -8.95 21.22
C ARG A 140 16.15 -9.50 21.98
N ARG A 141 15.92 -10.16 23.13
CA ARG A 141 16.99 -10.79 23.92
C ARG A 141 17.80 -11.82 23.13
N LEU A 142 17.14 -12.74 22.43
CA LEU A 142 17.81 -13.76 21.61
C LEU A 142 18.64 -13.15 20.46
N THR A 143 18.20 -12.01 19.92
CA THR A 143 18.93 -11.30 18.85
C THR A 143 20.14 -10.56 19.42
N GLU A 144 20.00 -9.92 20.58
CA GLU A 144 21.10 -9.29 21.32
C GLU A 144 22.18 -10.31 21.73
N GLU A 145 21.77 -11.54 22.06
CA GLU A 145 22.66 -12.68 22.33
C GLU A 145 23.26 -13.30 21.05
N GLY A 146 22.90 -12.81 19.86
CA GLY A 146 23.38 -13.31 18.57
C GLY A 146 22.82 -14.67 18.14
N ILE A 147 21.77 -15.14 18.80
CA ILE A 147 21.16 -16.47 18.59
C ILE A 147 20.16 -16.45 17.43
N THR A 148 19.34 -15.39 17.33
CA THR A 148 18.31 -15.26 16.29
C THR A 148 18.63 -14.18 15.26
N PRO A 149 18.30 -14.38 13.95
CA PRO A 149 18.48 -13.36 12.93
C PRO A 149 17.63 -12.11 13.20
N GLY A 150 18.15 -10.91 12.92
CA GLY A 150 17.43 -9.64 13.11
C GLY A 150 16.09 -9.53 12.38
N LYS A 151 15.86 -10.33 11.34
CA LYS A 151 14.56 -10.44 10.66
C LYS A 151 13.44 -10.93 11.59
N GLU A 152 13.72 -11.87 12.50
CA GLU A 152 12.70 -12.38 13.43
C GLU A 152 12.29 -11.33 14.46
N LEU A 153 13.22 -10.45 14.83
CA LEU A 153 12.94 -9.29 15.67
C LEU A 153 11.99 -8.32 14.96
N LEU A 154 12.27 -7.99 13.70
CA LEU A 154 11.41 -7.11 12.90
C LEU A 154 9.98 -7.65 12.74
N THR A 155 9.81 -8.97 12.56
CA THR A 155 8.47 -9.58 12.50
C THR A 155 7.72 -9.44 13.83
N ALA A 156 8.39 -9.68 14.96
CA ALA A 156 7.76 -9.54 16.27
C ALA A 156 7.42 -8.07 16.59
N GLU A 157 8.25 -7.12 16.16
CA GLU A 157 7.95 -5.68 16.28
C GLU A 157 6.71 -5.29 15.48
N HIS A 158 6.53 -5.89 14.31
CA HIS A 158 5.34 -5.63 13.49
C HIS A 158 4.07 -6.19 14.14
N GLU A 159 4.09 -7.45 14.58
CA GLU A 159 2.95 -8.09 15.25
C GLU A 159 2.50 -7.29 16.48
N ALA A 160 3.45 -6.84 17.31
CA ALA A 160 3.15 -6.00 18.47
C ALA A 160 2.50 -4.67 18.07
N ARG A 161 2.97 -4.05 16.97
CA ARG A 161 2.39 -2.80 16.44
C ARG A 161 0.96 -3.00 15.93
N LEU A 162 0.69 -4.08 15.21
CA LEU A 162 -0.66 -4.41 14.74
C LEU A 162 -1.63 -4.62 15.91
N ALA A 163 -1.22 -5.42 16.90
CA ALA A 163 -2.05 -5.68 18.07
C ALA A 163 -2.33 -4.41 18.88
N GLN A 164 -1.37 -3.49 18.95
CA GLN A 164 -1.53 -2.18 19.59
C GLN A 164 -2.56 -1.33 18.83
N ALA A 165 -2.43 -1.24 17.50
CA ALA A 165 -3.35 -0.46 16.68
C ALA A 165 -4.79 -0.99 16.74
N GLU A 166 -4.97 -2.32 16.80
CA GLU A 166 -6.28 -2.94 16.98
C GLU A 166 -6.90 -2.57 18.34
N LEU A 167 -6.11 -2.66 19.42
CA LEU A 167 -6.56 -2.28 20.76
C LEU A 167 -6.97 -0.81 20.82
N ASP A 168 -6.16 0.08 20.25
CA ASP A 168 -6.44 1.52 20.23
C ASP A 168 -7.73 1.82 19.44
N GLY A 169 -7.93 1.15 18.29
CA GLY A 169 -9.17 1.24 17.52
C GLY A 169 -10.41 0.77 18.30
N LEU A 170 -10.31 -0.34 19.03
CA LEU A 170 -11.43 -0.83 19.86
C LEU A 170 -11.74 0.11 21.04
N ARG A 171 -10.71 0.69 21.67
CA ARG A 171 -10.88 1.68 22.74
C ARG A 171 -11.54 2.96 22.23
N GLN A 172 -11.29 3.36 20.98
CA GLN A 172 -11.98 4.49 20.36
C GLN A 172 -13.46 4.20 20.13
N VAL A 173 -13.82 2.95 19.83
CA VAL A 173 -15.22 2.53 19.61
C VAL A 173 -16.00 2.41 20.92
N VAL A 174 -15.37 2.05 22.05
CA VAL A 174 -16.10 1.84 23.32
C VAL A 174 -16.57 3.14 23.98
N GLN A 175 -15.78 4.22 23.88
CA GLN A 175 -16.04 5.48 24.63
C GLN A 175 -17.42 6.10 24.33
N PRO A 176 -17.90 6.22 23.08
CA PRO A 176 -19.22 6.76 22.82
C PRO A 176 -20.38 5.98 23.47
N TYR A 177 -20.22 4.66 23.63
CA TYR A 177 -21.23 3.83 24.30
C TYR A 177 -21.21 4.08 25.81
N VAL A 178 -20.02 4.25 26.41
CA VAL A 178 -19.87 4.61 27.84
C VAL A 178 -20.55 5.95 28.10
N ASP A 179 -20.20 6.99 27.33
CA ASP A 179 -20.78 8.33 27.46
C ASP A 179 -22.31 8.32 27.28
N ALA A 180 -22.82 7.57 26.30
CA ALA A 180 -24.27 7.47 26.06
C ALA A 180 -25.02 6.87 27.25
N ARG A 181 -24.45 5.84 27.88
CA ARG A 181 -25.05 5.18 29.04
C ARG A 181 -25.01 6.05 30.30
N ASP A 182 -23.91 6.74 30.55
CA ASP A 182 -23.78 7.65 31.70
C ASP A 182 -24.80 8.80 31.62
N ARG A 183 -25.01 9.35 30.42
CA ARG A 183 -26.06 10.34 30.17
C ARG A 183 -27.45 9.77 30.40
N LEU A 184 -27.73 8.58 29.87
CA LEU A 184 -29.02 7.91 30.05
C LEU A 184 -29.31 7.62 31.54
N ALA A 185 -28.31 7.16 32.29
CA ALA A 185 -28.41 6.94 33.73
C ALA A 185 -28.73 8.23 34.48
N THR A 186 -28.12 9.35 34.08
CA THR A 186 -28.41 10.68 34.64
C THR A 186 -29.85 11.09 34.38
N VAL A 187 -30.35 10.92 33.15
CA VAL A 187 -31.74 11.21 32.77
C VAL A 187 -32.72 10.33 33.56
N LEU A 188 -32.49 9.02 33.60
CA LEU A 188 -33.30 8.07 34.36
C LEU A 188 -33.33 8.40 35.86
N GLY A 189 -32.20 8.82 36.43
CA GLY A 189 -32.10 9.26 37.82
C GLY A 189 -32.96 10.50 38.10
N ARG A 190 -32.90 11.50 37.22
CA ARG A 190 -33.71 12.72 37.34
C ARG A 190 -35.21 12.47 37.13
N MET A 191 -35.58 11.63 36.16
CA MET A 191 -36.99 11.26 35.93
C MET A 191 -37.60 10.61 37.17
N LYS A 192 -36.88 9.70 37.83
CA LYS A 192 -37.32 9.07 39.09
C LYS A 192 -37.50 10.08 40.23
N ALA A 193 -36.70 11.16 40.24
CA ALA A 193 -36.71 12.15 41.32
C ALA A 193 -37.75 13.27 41.13
N SER A 194 -38.04 13.68 39.88
CA SER A 194 -38.79 14.91 39.58
C SER A 194 -40.13 14.68 38.87
N GLY A 195 -40.37 13.51 38.26
CA GLY A 195 -41.65 13.17 37.61
C GLY A 195 -41.98 14.00 36.35
N ASP A 196 -41.13 14.95 35.96
CA ASP A 196 -41.32 15.83 34.81
C ASP A 196 -40.37 15.45 33.66
N VAL A 197 -40.91 15.44 32.44
CA VAL A 197 -40.25 15.06 31.18
C VAL A 197 -40.30 16.21 30.16
N GLY A 198 -41.03 17.29 30.47
CA GLY A 198 -41.55 18.26 29.50
C GLY A 198 -40.53 19.10 28.72
N ASP A 199 -39.28 19.26 29.21
CA ASP A 199 -38.29 20.16 28.61
C ASP A 199 -36.90 19.50 28.41
N GLN A 200 -36.82 18.17 28.54
CA GLN A 200 -35.54 17.43 28.64
C GLN A 200 -35.10 16.78 27.32
N ARG A 201 -35.77 17.06 26.19
CA ARG A 201 -35.42 16.45 24.89
C ARG A 201 -34.02 16.83 24.42
N ASP A 202 -33.58 18.05 24.70
CA ASP A 202 -32.22 18.51 24.41
C ASP A 202 -31.17 17.81 25.31
N ASP A 203 -31.51 17.55 26.57
CA ASP A 203 -30.66 16.82 27.54
C ASP A 203 -30.51 15.33 27.19
N MET A 204 -31.44 14.78 26.41
CA MET A 204 -31.41 13.38 25.94
C MET A 204 -30.63 13.19 24.64
N ARG A 205 -30.18 14.27 23.99
CA ARG A 205 -29.40 14.17 22.76
C ARG A 205 -28.07 13.44 23.02
N VAL A 206 -27.84 12.40 22.24
CA VAL A 206 -26.54 11.73 22.21
C VAL A 206 -25.65 12.45 21.22
N THR A 207 -24.54 13.00 21.71
CA THR A 207 -23.56 13.67 20.87
C THR A 207 -22.60 12.65 20.27
N LEU A 208 -22.59 12.53 18.95
CA LEU A 208 -21.63 11.71 18.22
C LEU A 208 -20.42 12.56 17.87
N ARG A 209 -19.27 12.16 18.40
CA ARG A 209 -17.99 12.85 18.21
C ARG A 209 -17.06 12.01 17.35
N SER A 210 -16.16 12.68 16.64
CA SER A 210 -15.06 12.01 15.98
C SER A 210 -14.10 11.44 17.03
N PRO A 211 -13.80 10.14 17.04
CA PRO A 211 -12.87 9.56 18.01
C PRO A 211 -11.40 9.77 17.63
N ILE A 212 -11.12 10.17 16.39
CA ILE A 212 -9.80 10.51 15.86
C ILE A 212 -9.82 11.82 15.09
N SER A 213 -8.66 12.44 14.92
CA SER A 213 -8.46 13.45 13.88
C SER A 213 -8.28 12.75 12.54
N GLY A 214 -8.82 13.32 11.47
CA GLY A 214 -8.71 12.73 10.14
C GLY A 214 -9.63 13.36 9.11
N THR A 215 -9.91 12.60 8.06
CA THR A 215 -10.80 13.00 6.97
C THR A 215 -12.04 12.11 6.95
N ILE A 216 -13.21 12.69 6.72
CA ILE A 216 -14.43 11.93 6.52
C ILE A 216 -14.40 11.30 5.14
N VAL A 217 -14.36 9.97 5.07
CA VAL A 217 -14.37 9.23 3.80
C VAL A 217 -15.77 8.69 3.47
N GLU A 218 -16.66 8.65 4.46
CA GLU A 218 -18.06 8.24 4.31
C GLU A 218 -18.93 9.05 5.26
N ALA A 219 -20.06 9.54 4.76
CA ALA A 219 -21.09 10.23 5.53
C ALA A 219 -22.46 9.79 5.01
N ASP A 220 -23.13 8.92 5.77
CA ASP A 220 -24.46 8.36 5.47
C ASP A 220 -25.47 8.82 6.54
N VAL A 221 -25.85 10.10 6.46
CA VAL A 221 -26.81 10.68 7.39
C VAL A 221 -27.54 11.88 6.77
N THR A 222 -28.86 11.91 6.95
CA THR A 222 -29.72 13.02 6.53
C THR A 222 -30.40 13.67 7.73
N SER A 223 -30.67 14.98 7.64
CA SER A 223 -31.28 15.73 8.76
C SER A 223 -32.71 15.27 9.00
N GLY A 224 -33.03 14.95 10.26
CA GLY A 224 -34.32 14.43 10.68
C GLY A 224 -34.54 12.95 10.35
N GLU A 225 -33.57 12.27 9.74
CA GLU A 225 -33.66 10.86 9.40
C GLU A 225 -33.71 9.99 10.66
N LEU A 226 -34.60 9.01 10.67
CA LEU A 226 -34.66 8.01 11.73
C LEU A 226 -33.55 6.98 11.51
N ILE A 227 -32.60 6.92 12.43
CA ILE A 227 -31.48 5.98 12.40
C ILE A 227 -31.64 4.95 13.53
N ASN A 228 -31.27 3.70 13.25
CA ASN A 228 -31.21 2.64 14.25
C ASN A 228 -29.84 2.60 14.95
N ASN A 229 -29.81 1.91 16.08
CA ASN A 229 -28.56 1.58 16.77
C ASN A 229 -27.61 0.81 15.84
N SER A 230 -26.30 1.02 16.02
CA SER A 230 -25.22 0.38 15.24
C SER A 230 -25.14 0.74 13.74
N ARG A 231 -26.04 1.58 13.18
CA ARG A 231 -25.82 2.12 11.82
C ARG A 231 -24.59 3.00 11.80
N LYS A 232 -23.70 2.71 10.86
CA LYS A 232 -22.55 3.54 10.51
C LYS A 232 -23.06 4.85 9.89
N LEU A 233 -22.73 5.97 10.52
CA LEU A 233 -23.11 7.30 10.02
C LEU A 233 -21.92 8.01 9.39
N PHE A 234 -20.74 7.89 10.02
CA PHE A 234 -19.51 8.43 9.48
C PHE A 234 -18.38 7.41 9.53
N TYR A 235 -17.46 7.54 8.58
CA TYR A 235 -16.15 6.89 8.64
C TYR A 235 -15.09 7.96 8.56
N VAL A 236 -14.34 8.11 9.66
CA VAL A 236 -13.22 9.05 9.75
C VAL A 236 -11.94 8.24 9.62
N VAL A 237 -11.02 8.70 8.77
CA VAL A 237 -9.76 8.01 8.51
C VAL A 237 -8.61 8.99 8.60
N ASP A 238 -7.55 8.60 9.29
CA ASP A 238 -6.26 9.26 9.17
C ASP A 238 -5.66 8.90 7.80
N LEU A 239 -5.59 9.91 6.92
CA LEU A 239 -5.07 9.77 5.57
C LEU A 239 -3.63 10.25 5.44
N ASP A 240 -2.99 10.70 6.53
CA ASP A 240 -1.63 11.24 6.50
C ASP A 240 -0.61 10.11 6.30
N THR A 241 -0.95 8.89 6.76
CA THR A 241 -0.16 7.67 6.54
C THR A 241 -1.03 6.57 5.96
N LEU A 242 -0.64 6.03 4.80
CA LEU A 242 -1.35 4.97 4.10
C LEU A 242 -0.43 3.76 3.89
N TRP A 243 -1.02 2.61 3.59
CA TRP A 243 -0.26 1.42 3.21
C TRP A 243 -0.47 1.09 1.73
N ILE A 244 0.56 0.57 1.08
CA ILE A 244 0.47 -0.11 -0.21
C ILE A 244 0.55 -1.60 0.07
N GLU A 245 -0.55 -2.32 -0.16
CA GLU A 245 -0.61 -3.77 -0.08
C GLU A 245 -0.42 -4.37 -1.47
N ALA A 246 0.55 -5.27 -1.60
CA ALA A 246 0.87 -5.95 -2.86
C ALA A 246 1.00 -7.45 -2.61
N ASN A 247 0.69 -8.27 -3.61
CA ASN A 247 0.73 -9.73 -3.48
C ASN A 247 1.93 -10.30 -4.23
N VAL A 248 2.87 -10.90 -3.50
CA VAL A 248 4.11 -11.46 -4.04
C VAL A 248 3.98 -12.98 -4.19
N SER A 249 4.40 -13.52 -5.33
CA SER A 249 4.45 -14.98 -5.54
C SER A 249 5.39 -15.68 -4.55
N GLU A 250 5.05 -16.91 -4.15
CA GLU A 250 5.92 -17.77 -3.34
C GLU A 250 7.36 -17.89 -3.89
N TYR A 251 7.53 -17.86 -5.23
CA TYR A 251 8.83 -17.94 -5.90
C TYR A 251 9.73 -16.71 -5.66
N ASP A 252 9.14 -15.52 -5.55
CA ASP A 252 9.86 -14.26 -5.39
C ASP A 252 10.01 -13.83 -3.92
N LEU A 253 9.32 -14.50 -3.01
CA LEU A 253 9.27 -14.15 -1.59
C LEU A 253 10.66 -14.07 -0.95
N ALA A 254 11.58 -14.97 -1.31
CA ALA A 254 12.95 -14.98 -0.79
C ALA A 254 13.73 -13.70 -1.19
N ARG A 255 13.53 -13.24 -2.44
CA ARG A 255 14.18 -12.04 -2.99
C ARG A 255 13.61 -10.77 -2.34
N VAL A 256 12.30 -10.69 -2.20
CA VAL A 256 11.61 -9.56 -1.55
C VAL A 256 12.01 -9.42 -0.09
N ARG A 257 12.14 -10.53 0.65
CA ARG A 257 12.54 -10.51 2.07
C ARG A 257 13.97 -9.99 2.30
N GLN A 258 14.81 -10.02 1.28
CA GLN A 258 16.20 -9.54 1.33
C GLN A 258 16.36 -8.16 0.65
N ALA A 259 15.28 -7.59 0.13
CA ALA A 259 15.31 -6.32 -0.58
C ALA A 259 15.67 -5.17 0.37
N PRO A 260 16.67 -4.33 0.03
CA PRO A 260 17.07 -3.19 0.85
C PRO A 260 16.06 -2.04 0.82
N GLY A 261 15.14 -2.02 -0.16
CA GLY A 261 14.18 -0.95 -0.33
C GLY A 261 13.14 -1.24 -1.39
N ALA A 262 12.18 -0.33 -1.51
CA ALA A 262 11.18 -0.34 -2.57
C ALA A 262 10.90 1.10 -3.01
N SER A 263 10.29 1.23 -4.18
CA SER A 263 9.65 2.45 -4.64
C SER A 263 8.23 2.11 -5.07
N TYR A 264 7.35 3.10 -5.19
CA TYR A 264 6.06 2.89 -5.82
C TYR A 264 5.85 3.87 -6.97
N ARG A 265 4.97 3.47 -7.88
CA ARG A 265 4.49 4.30 -8.97
C ARG A 265 2.98 4.18 -9.05
N LEU A 266 2.30 5.31 -9.12
CA LEU A 266 0.84 5.33 -9.25
C LEU A 266 0.46 5.22 -10.72
N ALA A 267 -0.60 4.46 -11.01
CA ALA A 267 -1.13 4.37 -12.37
C ALA A 267 -1.57 5.74 -12.93
N ALA A 268 -2.03 6.64 -12.05
CA ALA A 268 -2.40 8.01 -12.40
C ALA A 268 -1.19 8.91 -12.73
N TYR A 269 0.02 8.54 -12.31
CA TYR A 269 1.25 9.32 -12.48
C TYR A 269 2.40 8.40 -12.89
N PRO A 270 2.39 7.87 -14.13
CA PRO A 270 3.33 6.84 -14.57
C PRO A 270 4.79 7.32 -14.63
N ASP A 271 5.01 8.62 -14.73
CA ASP A 271 6.36 9.21 -14.78
C ASP A 271 6.94 9.52 -13.39
N ARG A 272 6.13 9.38 -12.32
CA ARG A 272 6.53 9.66 -10.94
C ARG A 272 6.80 8.35 -10.19
N VAL A 273 8.08 8.06 -9.97
CA VAL A 273 8.52 6.99 -9.06
C VAL A 273 8.90 7.61 -7.72
N VAL A 274 8.23 7.16 -6.65
CA VAL A 274 8.44 7.68 -5.30
C VAL A 274 9.14 6.61 -4.47
N PRO A 275 10.31 6.90 -3.88
CA PRO A 275 11.05 5.94 -3.08
C PRO A 275 10.41 5.75 -1.71
N ILE A 276 10.45 4.53 -1.20
CA ILE A 276 9.99 4.16 0.15
C ILE A 276 11.24 3.96 1.02
N LEU A 277 11.71 5.06 1.63
CA LEU A 277 12.97 5.10 2.39
C LEU A 277 12.71 4.96 3.90
N GLY A 278 13.27 3.89 4.49
CA GLY A 278 13.02 3.47 5.87
C GLY A 278 13.39 4.47 6.98
N SER A 279 14.12 5.54 6.67
CA SER A 279 14.53 6.58 7.64
C SER A 279 13.75 7.89 7.52
N GLY A 280 12.79 8.02 6.60
CA GLY A 280 12.09 9.30 6.41
C GLY A 280 10.92 9.36 5.43
N GLY A 281 10.34 8.24 5.00
CA GLY A 281 9.17 8.33 4.11
C GLY A 281 8.50 7.02 3.75
N GLY A 282 8.58 6.01 4.63
CA GLY A 282 7.89 4.75 4.46
C GLY A 282 8.80 3.53 4.53
N ARG A 283 8.24 2.36 4.80
CA ARG A 283 9.00 1.12 5.05
C ARG A 283 8.15 -0.12 4.81
N LEU A 284 8.80 -1.26 4.61
CA LEU A 284 8.15 -2.55 4.70
C LEU A 284 7.61 -2.72 6.13
N VAL A 285 6.29 -2.72 6.28
CA VAL A 285 5.67 -2.94 7.58
C VAL A 285 5.39 -4.41 7.79
N ASP A 286 4.85 -5.11 6.78
CA ASP A 286 4.42 -6.49 6.93
C ASP A 286 4.83 -7.36 5.75
N VAL A 287 5.15 -8.61 6.06
CA VAL A 287 5.24 -9.71 5.08
C VAL A 287 4.44 -10.85 5.67
N GLY A 288 3.29 -11.15 5.05
CA GLY A 288 2.39 -12.19 5.53
C GLY A 288 3.09 -13.53 5.80
N ALA A 289 2.66 -14.21 6.85
CA ALA A 289 3.17 -15.53 7.21
C ALA A 289 2.43 -16.68 6.52
N VAL A 290 1.26 -16.38 5.93
CA VAL A 290 0.36 -17.36 5.30
C VAL A 290 0.34 -17.13 3.80
N VAL A 291 0.51 -18.22 3.05
CA VAL A 291 0.34 -18.23 1.59
C VAL A 291 -1.15 -18.40 1.29
N ASP A 292 -1.70 -17.54 0.43
CA ASP A 292 -3.02 -17.75 -0.13
C ASP A 292 -2.98 -18.99 -1.06
N PRO A 293 -3.75 -20.06 -0.79
CA PRO A 293 -3.66 -21.30 -1.55
C PRO A 293 -4.17 -21.19 -2.99
N ASP A 294 -5.06 -20.22 -3.27
CA ASP A 294 -5.69 -20.05 -4.58
C ASP A 294 -4.76 -19.26 -5.51
N THR A 295 -4.14 -18.19 -5.00
CA THR A 295 -3.24 -17.33 -5.79
C THR A 295 -1.76 -17.68 -5.65
N ARG A 296 -1.40 -18.50 -4.65
CA ARG A 296 0.00 -18.81 -4.26
C ARG A 296 0.84 -17.55 -4.02
N THR A 297 0.21 -16.55 -3.40
CA THR A 297 0.86 -15.29 -3.06
C THR A 297 0.87 -15.04 -1.56
N VAL A 298 1.81 -14.19 -1.14
CA VAL A 298 1.91 -13.64 0.20
C VAL A 298 1.71 -12.13 0.12
N PRO A 299 0.83 -11.54 0.96
CA PRO A 299 0.69 -10.09 1.00
C PRO A 299 1.93 -9.46 1.63
N ILE A 300 2.43 -8.40 1.01
CA ILE A 300 3.42 -7.49 1.57
C ILE A 300 2.79 -6.11 1.71
N ARG A 301 3.12 -5.41 2.79
CA ARG A 301 2.58 -4.08 3.06
C ARG A 301 3.71 -3.10 3.29
N TYR A 302 3.68 -2.00 2.55
CA TYR A 302 4.58 -0.87 2.75
C TYR A 302 3.81 0.32 3.28
N GLU A 303 4.29 0.90 4.37
CA GLU A 303 3.80 2.18 4.89
C GLU A 303 4.37 3.32 4.07
N VAL A 304 3.54 4.31 3.75
CA VAL A 304 3.87 5.45 2.88
C VAL A 304 3.18 6.71 3.42
N PRO A 305 3.91 7.83 3.61
CA PRO A 305 3.33 9.10 3.97
C PRO A 305 2.57 9.71 2.79
N ASN A 306 1.53 10.48 3.09
CA ASN A 306 0.64 11.11 2.12
C ASN A 306 0.59 12.64 2.30
N GLU A 307 1.76 13.25 2.50
CA GLU A 307 1.88 14.69 2.81
C GLU A 307 1.29 15.60 1.72
N ASP A 308 1.40 15.20 0.45
CA ASP A 308 0.86 15.94 -0.69
C ASP A 308 -0.61 15.60 -1.00
N GLY A 309 -1.21 14.67 -0.23
CA GLY A 309 -2.59 14.23 -0.40
C GLY A 309 -2.86 13.54 -1.75
N THR A 310 -1.82 13.12 -2.47
CA THR A 310 -1.97 12.53 -3.81
C THR A 310 -2.40 11.07 -3.77
N LEU A 311 -2.09 10.35 -2.69
CA LEU A 311 -2.51 8.98 -2.49
C LEU A 311 -3.96 8.96 -2.03
N ARG A 312 -4.80 8.21 -2.76
CA ARG A 312 -6.18 7.93 -2.36
C ARG A 312 -6.36 6.46 -2.08
N VAL A 313 -7.07 6.17 -1.00
CA VAL A 313 -7.46 4.80 -0.65
C VAL A 313 -8.18 4.16 -1.84
N GLY A 314 -7.78 2.94 -2.15
CA GLY A 314 -8.32 2.15 -3.25
C GLY A 314 -7.58 2.30 -4.58
N MET A 315 -6.68 3.28 -4.74
CA MET A 315 -5.85 3.42 -5.95
C MET A 315 -4.95 2.20 -6.17
N PHE A 316 -4.70 1.87 -7.43
CA PHE A 316 -3.66 0.91 -7.81
C PHE A 316 -2.28 1.57 -7.85
N ALA A 317 -1.29 0.85 -7.35
CA ALA A 317 0.11 1.26 -7.37
C ALA A 317 0.98 0.07 -7.79
N ASP A 318 1.95 0.33 -8.67
CA ASP A 318 3.04 -0.61 -8.93
C ASP A 318 4.07 -0.45 -7.82
N LEU A 319 4.31 -1.50 -7.06
CA LEU A 319 5.41 -1.56 -6.11
C LEU A 319 6.66 -2.10 -6.83
N LEU A 320 7.72 -1.30 -6.89
CA LEU A 320 9.00 -1.67 -7.47
C LEU A 320 9.96 -2.06 -6.33
N VAL A 321 9.99 -3.35 -6.02
CA VAL A 321 10.84 -3.90 -4.95
C VAL A 321 12.25 -4.14 -5.48
N GLU A 322 13.28 -3.59 -4.83
CA GLU A 322 14.66 -3.72 -5.28
C GLU A 322 15.21 -5.10 -4.87
N THR A 323 15.17 -6.08 -5.77
CA THR A 323 15.53 -7.47 -5.44
C THR A 323 17.02 -7.75 -5.54
N ASN A 324 17.77 -6.93 -6.27
CA ASN A 324 19.20 -7.12 -6.47
C ASN A 324 19.87 -5.79 -6.87
N ARG A 325 21.12 -5.60 -6.48
CA ARG A 325 21.93 -4.45 -6.89
C ARG A 325 23.33 -4.91 -7.27
N ARG A 326 23.83 -4.40 -8.39
CA ARG A 326 25.23 -4.58 -8.81
C ARG A 326 25.85 -3.21 -9.02
N GLN A 327 26.92 -2.96 -8.29
CA GLN A 327 27.74 -1.77 -8.47
C GLN A 327 28.78 -2.03 -9.55
N THR A 328 29.03 -1.03 -10.41
CA THR A 328 30.08 -1.12 -11.45
C THR A 328 29.96 -2.37 -12.33
N ALA A 329 28.77 -2.64 -12.86
CA ALA A 329 28.52 -3.75 -13.79
C ALA A 329 28.60 -3.24 -15.24
N LEU A 330 29.25 -4.02 -16.12
CA LEU A 330 29.24 -3.71 -17.55
C LEU A 330 27.82 -3.85 -18.08
N ALA A 331 27.30 -2.80 -18.71
CA ALA A 331 25.91 -2.75 -19.14
C ALA A 331 25.77 -2.18 -20.55
N VAL A 332 24.74 -2.64 -21.24
CA VAL A 332 24.30 -2.10 -22.53
C VAL A 332 22.81 -1.77 -22.45
N PRO A 333 22.30 -0.85 -23.30
CA PRO A 333 20.86 -0.64 -23.42
C PRO A 333 20.14 -1.95 -23.75
N LYS A 334 18.98 -2.18 -23.14
CA LYS A 334 18.24 -3.45 -23.31
C LYS A 334 17.91 -3.75 -24.77
N GLU A 335 17.76 -2.71 -25.59
CA GLU A 335 17.46 -2.82 -27.02
C GLU A 335 18.62 -3.43 -27.82
N ALA A 336 19.84 -3.44 -27.28
CA ALA A 336 20.99 -4.09 -27.91
C ALA A 336 21.03 -5.60 -27.68
N ALA A 337 20.35 -6.11 -26.64
CA ALA A 337 20.30 -7.52 -26.30
C ALA A 337 19.13 -8.19 -27.04
N VAL A 338 19.43 -8.95 -28.08
CA VAL A 338 18.44 -9.64 -28.93
C VAL A 338 18.33 -11.09 -28.50
N ASP A 339 17.11 -11.58 -28.28
CA ASP A 339 16.85 -13.01 -28.08
C ASP A 339 16.78 -13.73 -29.43
N GLU A 340 17.66 -14.70 -29.61
CA GLU A 340 17.70 -15.57 -30.78
C GLU A 340 17.59 -17.03 -30.34
N GLY A 341 16.34 -17.49 -30.15
CA GLY A 341 16.05 -18.89 -29.87
C GLY A 341 16.51 -19.34 -28.49
N GLY A 342 16.45 -18.46 -27.50
CA GLY A 342 16.88 -18.72 -26.12
C GLY A 342 18.34 -18.35 -25.82
N GLU A 343 19.11 -17.93 -26.83
CA GLU A 343 20.40 -17.29 -26.63
C GLU A 343 20.28 -15.78 -26.74
N VAL A 344 20.97 -15.04 -25.86
CA VAL A 344 21.04 -13.58 -25.97
C VAL A 344 22.28 -13.20 -26.77
N VAL A 345 22.08 -12.40 -27.81
CA VAL A 345 23.15 -11.92 -28.68
C VAL A 345 23.13 -10.40 -28.82
N VAL A 346 24.29 -9.85 -29.14
CA VAL A 346 24.49 -8.45 -29.48
C VAL A 346 25.21 -8.35 -30.83
N TYR A 347 25.02 -7.24 -31.52
CA TYR A 347 25.73 -6.93 -32.76
C TYR A 347 26.79 -5.88 -32.49
N LEU A 348 28.04 -6.34 -32.33
CA LEU A 348 29.19 -5.51 -31.99
C LEU A 348 29.75 -4.84 -33.24
N GLN A 349 29.88 -3.52 -33.22
CA GLN A 349 30.49 -2.74 -34.28
C GLN A 349 32.02 -2.88 -34.21
N ARG A 350 32.62 -3.49 -35.24
CA ARG A 350 34.07 -3.62 -35.41
C ARG A 350 34.67 -2.58 -36.34
N GLY A 351 33.85 -2.04 -37.25
CA GLY A 351 34.26 -1.00 -38.20
C GLY A 351 33.10 -0.11 -38.60
N GLY A 352 33.35 0.81 -39.55
CA GLY A 352 32.33 1.72 -40.06
C GLY A 352 31.10 0.99 -40.65
N GLU A 353 31.33 -0.17 -41.26
CA GLU A 353 30.34 -0.98 -41.99
C GLU A 353 30.42 -2.46 -41.65
N THR A 354 31.09 -2.80 -40.54
CA THR A 354 31.34 -4.19 -40.16
C THR A 354 30.84 -4.42 -38.74
N PHE A 355 29.99 -5.43 -38.58
CA PHE A 355 29.43 -5.88 -37.32
C PHE A 355 29.81 -7.33 -37.06
N GLU A 356 29.80 -7.75 -35.80
CA GLU A 356 30.04 -9.12 -35.39
C GLU A 356 28.85 -9.57 -34.55
N ARG A 357 28.23 -10.69 -34.91
CA ARG A 357 27.22 -11.31 -34.06
C ARG A 357 27.94 -11.96 -32.89
N ARG A 358 27.61 -11.53 -31.68
CA ARG A 358 28.25 -12.07 -30.48
C ARG A 358 27.24 -12.54 -29.45
N ARG A 359 27.38 -13.80 -29.03
CA ARG A 359 26.66 -14.32 -27.87
C ARG A 359 27.19 -13.69 -26.59
N VAL A 360 26.28 -13.28 -25.72
CA VAL A 360 26.61 -12.68 -24.42
C VAL A 360 25.88 -13.41 -23.30
N ASP A 361 26.54 -13.50 -22.15
CA ASP A 361 25.87 -13.94 -20.92
C ASP A 361 25.32 -12.71 -20.21
N VAL A 362 24.01 -12.65 -20.05
CA VAL A 362 23.35 -11.52 -19.39
C VAL A 362 23.06 -11.79 -17.92
N GLY A 363 22.95 -10.73 -17.14
CA GLY A 363 22.59 -10.78 -15.73
C GLY A 363 21.39 -9.91 -15.39
N ILE A 364 21.55 -9.02 -14.42
CA ILE A 364 20.50 -8.10 -13.97
C ILE A 364 19.94 -7.28 -15.13
N ARG A 365 18.61 -7.14 -15.16
CA ARG A 365 17.91 -6.21 -16.03
C ARG A 365 17.37 -5.07 -15.19
N ASP A 366 17.73 -3.84 -15.54
CA ASP A 366 17.31 -2.62 -14.84
C ASP A 366 16.69 -1.65 -15.84
N ALA A 367 15.36 -1.52 -15.82
CA ALA A 367 14.53 -0.61 -16.63
C ALA A 367 14.86 -0.54 -18.15
N ASN A 368 15.99 0.09 -18.51
CA ASN A 368 16.48 0.30 -19.87
C ASN A 368 17.90 -0.25 -20.12
N GLN A 369 18.52 -0.92 -19.14
CA GLN A 369 19.86 -1.48 -19.21
C GLN A 369 19.84 -2.98 -18.88
N VAL A 370 20.82 -3.72 -19.42
CA VAL A 370 21.04 -5.14 -19.14
C VAL A 370 22.52 -5.33 -18.82
N GLU A 371 22.79 -6.02 -17.71
CA GLU A 371 24.13 -6.45 -17.30
C GLU A 371 24.69 -7.47 -18.30
N ILE A 372 25.94 -7.26 -18.71
CA ILE A 372 26.73 -8.20 -19.50
C ILE A 372 27.79 -8.80 -18.58
N ARG A 373 27.66 -10.10 -18.29
CA ARG A 373 28.60 -10.85 -17.44
C ARG A 373 29.80 -11.34 -18.24
N ASN A 374 29.56 -11.79 -19.47
CA ASN A 374 30.59 -12.24 -20.40
C ASN A 374 30.23 -11.87 -21.85
N GLY A 375 31.27 -11.73 -22.68
CA GLY A 375 31.15 -11.54 -24.13
C GLY A 375 31.44 -10.12 -24.62
N LEU A 376 31.46 -9.11 -23.76
CA LEU A 376 31.86 -7.75 -24.15
C LEU A 376 32.93 -7.19 -23.21
N ALA A 377 33.69 -6.23 -23.73
CA ALA A 377 34.59 -5.38 -22.97
C ALA A 377 34.02 -3.96 -22.83
N ALA A 378 34.48 -3.22 -21.83
CA ALA A 378 34.14 -1.80 -21.69
C ALA A 378 34.57 -1.01 -22.94
N GLY A 379 33.67 -0.19 -23.47
CA GLY A 379 33.86 0.59 -24.70
C GLY A 379 33.42 -0.11 -25.98
N ASP A 380 33.14 -1.41 -25.96
CA ASP A 380 32.59 -2.14 -27.11
C ASP A 380 31.27 -1.50 -27.56
N ARG A 381 31.17 -1.13 -28.84
CA ARG A 381 29.97 -0.44 -29.38
C ARG A 381 28.97 -1.45 -29.94
N VAL A 382 27.80 -1.55 -29.33
CA VAL A 382 26.74 -2.46 -29.78
C VAL A 382 25.60 -1.72 -30.46
N ALA A 383 24.97 -2.34 -31.46
CA ALA A 383 23.79 -1.79 -32.12
C ALA A 383 22.58 -1.82 -31.17
N THR A 384 22.01 -0.66 -30.87
CA THR A 384 20.81 -0.50 -30.01
C THR A 384 19.54 -0.26 -30.83
N LYS A 385 19.67 0.29 -32.04
CA LYS A 385 18.58 0.43 -33.01
C LYS A 385 19.03 -0.12 -34.35
N GLY A 386 18.20 -0.95 -34.99
CA GLY A 386 18.51 -1.61 -36.26
C GLY A 386 19.27 -2.93 -36.14
N ALA A 387 19.46 -3.46 -34.92
CA ALA A 387 20.05 -4.78 -34.69
C ALA A 387 19.33 -5.91 -35.44
N TYR A 388 17.99 -5.85 -35.51
CA TYR A 388 17.20 -6.80 -36.29
C TYR A 388 17.47 -6.72 -37.80
N SER A 389 17.78 -5.53 -38.34
CA SER A 389 18.12 -5.37 -39.75
C SER A 389 19.49 -5.96 -40.07
N ILE A 390 20.45 -5.86 -39.15
CA ILE A 390 21.77 -6.53 -39.23
C ILE A 390 21.59 -8.05 -39.19
N ARG A 391 20.67 -8.55 -38.35
CA ARG A 391 20.30 -9.96 -38.35
C ARG A 391 19.73 -10.42 -39.69
N LEU A 392 18.80 -9.65 -40.27
CA LEU A 392 18.20 -10.02 -41.55
C LEU A 392 19.22 -10.02 -42.69
N SER A 393 20.24 -9.16 -42.67
CA SER A 393 21.29 -9.16 -43.69
C SER A 393 22.17 -10.41 -43.66
N THR A 394 22.26 -11.13 -42.52
CA THR A 394 22.96 -12.42 -42.47
C THR A 394 22.12 -13.58 -42.98
N LEU A 395 20.79 -13.48 -42.88
CA LEU A 395 19.84 -14.49 -43.37
C LEU A 395 19.56 -14.35 -44.88
N SER A 396 19.72 -13.15 -45.42
CA SER A 396 19.55 -12.88 -46.85
C SER A 396 20.88 -13.09 -47.58
N SER A 397 21.15 -14.32 -48.02
CA SER A 397 22.32 -14.66 -48.86
C SER A 397 22.21 -14.06 -50.28
N ALA A 398 22.28 -12.73 -50.38
CA ALA A 398 22.55 -12.03 -51.61
C ALA A 398 23.80 -11.17 -51.37
N ILE A 399 24.95 -11.70 -51.79
CA ILE A 399 26.21 -10.95 -51.86
C ILE A 399 25.93 -9.72 -52.73
N PRO A 400 26.08 -8.47 -52.21
CA PRO A 400 26.04 -7.31 -53.08
C PRO A 400 27.25 -7.41 -54.01
N ALA A 401 26.99 -7.57 -55.31
CA ALA A 401 28.02 -7.43 -56.32
C ALA A 401 28.66 -6.04 -56.17
N HIS A 402 29.99 -6.00 -56.01
CA HIS A 402 30.75 -4.77 -56.08
C HIS A 402 30.42 -4.04 -57.38
N GLY A 403 29.71 -2.92 -57.27
CA GLY A 403 29.48 -1.97 -58.34
C GLY A 403 30.18 -0.66 -57.98
N HIS A 404 31.42 -0.49 -58.44
CA HIS A 404 31.98 0.85 -58.61
C HIS A 404 31.15 1.60 -59.66
N ALA A 405 30.80 2.86 -59.37
CA ALA A 405 30.62 3.89 -60.38
C ALA A 405 31.10 5.23 -59.82
N HIS A 406 31.85 5.93 -60.66
CA HIS A 406 32.64 7.13 -60.42
C HIS A 406 31.83 8.35 -59.96
#